data_AF-A0A960X3T3-F1
#
_entry.id   AF-A0A960X3T3-F1
#
_cell.length_a   1.000
_cell.length_b   1.000
_cell.length_c   1.000
_cell.angle_alpha   90.00
_cell.angle_beta   90.00
_cell.angle_gamma   90.00
#
_symmetry.space_group_name_H-M   'P 1'
#
loop_
_entity.id
_entity.type
_entity.pdbx_description
1 polymer ?
#
loop_
_entity_poly.entity_id
_entity_poly.type
_entity_poly.pdbx_seq_one_letter_code
_entity_poly.pdbx_strand_id
1 'polypeptide(L)'
;MIRMVLHGFTGPMTLNGKPFTTPAPLMPPQGAALNDQQIADVLTFVRASFGNTASAVSPEEVRTIREAEAARTAMWTEADLQKIPVQ
;
A
#
# COMPACT_ATOMS: atom_id res chain seq x y z
N MET A 1 -1.93 -2.58 -1.32
CA MET A 1 -0.48 -2.36 -1.13
C MET A 1 0.02 -1.12 -1.86
N ILE A 2 -0.13 -0.98 -3.20
CA ILE A 2 0.37 0.18 -3.95
C ILE A 2 -0.08 1.53 -3.34
N ARG A 3 -1.39 1.67 -3.09
CA ARG A 3 -1.99 2.86 -2.46
C ARG A 3 -1.34 3.26 -1.12
N MET A 4 -1.00 2.27 -0.29
CA MET A 4 -0.36 2.50 1.01
C MET A 4 1.09 2.95 0.87
N VAL A 5 1.83 2.46 -0.13
CA VAL A 5 3.19 2.94 -0.41
C VAL A 5 3.16 4.38 -0.90
N LEU A 6 2.21 4.72 -1.77
CA LEU A 6 2.11 6.05 -2.35
C LEU A 6 1.74 7.12 -1.30
N HIS A 7 0.68 6.87 -0.53
CA HIS A 7 0.10 7.89 0.37
C HIS A 7 0.26 7.58 1.85
N GLY A 8 0.91 6.48 2.20
CA GLY A 8 1.09 6.07 3.59
C GLY A 8 -0.14 5.42 4.20
N PHE A 9 0.00 4.97 5.44
CA PHE A 9 -1.08 4.37 6.24
C PHE A 9 -0.98 4.86 7.68
N THR A 10 -2.11 5.06 8.33
CA THR A 10 -2.18 5.43 9.74
C THR A 10 -3.43 4.87 10.41
N GLY A 11 -3.33 4.66 11.72
CA GLY A 11 -4.45 4.28 12.56
C GLY A 11 -4.54 2.77 12.81
N PRO A 12 -5.45 2.37 13.70
CA PRO A 12 -5.61 0.98 14.10
C PRO A 12 -6.05 0.11 12.92
N MET A 13 -5.65 -1.16 12.93
CA MET A 13 -6.15 -2.15 11.97
C MET A 13 -6.16 -3.57 12.52
N THR A 14 -6.87 -4.47 11.85
CA THR A 14 -6.81 -5.91 12.12
C THR A 14 -5.88 -6.60 11.12
N LEU A 15 -4.77 -7.16 11.59
CA LEU A 15 -3.81 -7.90 10.77
C LEU A 15 -3.90 -9.38 11.08
N ASN A 16 -4.31 -10.20 10.11
CA ASN A 16 -4.46 -11.65 10.26
C ASN A 16 -5.30 -12.05 11.50
N GLY A 17 -6.41 -11.34 11.72
CA GLY A 17 -7.30 -11.55 12.87
C GLY A 17 -6.77 -11.03 14.20
N LYS A 18 -5.61 -10.38 14.24
CA LYS A 18 -5.03 -9.79 15.44
C LYS A 18 -5.16 -8.26 15.42
N PRO A 19 -5.62 -7.63 16.50
CA PRO A 19 -5.70 -6.18 16.58
C PRO A 19 -4.29 -5.58 16.63
N PHE A 20 -4.04 -4.59 15.79
CA PHE A 20 -2.85 -3.76 15.81
C PHE A 20 -3.28 -2.32 16.10
N THR A 21 -3.41 -2.00 17.39
CA THR A 21 -4.02 -0.76 17.88
C THR A 21 -3.08 0.14 18.67
N THR A 22 -2.10 -0.41 19.41
CA THR A 22 -1.22 0.37 20.29
C THR A 22 0.24 -0.12 20.27
N PRO A 23 1.21 0.71 19.84
CA PRO A 23 0.99 1.95 19.08
C PRO A 23 0.26 1.64 17.78
N ALA A 24 -0.62 2.55 17.34
CA ALA A 24 -1.28 2.39 16.06
C ALA A 24 -0.23 2.36 14.93
N PRO A 25 -0.41 1.52 13.90
CA PRO A 25 0.44 1.53 12.73
C PRO A 25 0.58 2.93 12.14
N LEU A 26 1.82 3.30 11.81
CA LEU A 26 2.14 4.49 11.05
C LEU A 26 3.16 4.10 9.97
N MET A 27 2.78 4.33 8.72
CA MET A 27 3.62 4.13 7.55
C MET A 27 3.64 5.44 6.77
N PRO A 28 4.75 6.21 6.82
CA PRO A 28 4.87 7.45 6.06
C PRO A 28 4.74 7.21 4.54
N PRO A 29 4.17 8.17 3.78
CA PRO A 29 4.11 8.08 2.32
C PRO A 29 5.50 8.04 1.70
N GLN A 30 5.68 7.18 0.71
CA GLN A 30 6.91 7.05 -0.07
C GLN A 30 6.71 7.45 -1.54
N GLY A 31 5.48 7.78 -1.96
CA GLY A 31 5.16 8.07 -3.36
C GLY A 31 5.90 9.27 -3.94
N ALA A 32 6.33 10.23 -3.11
CA ALA A 32 7.12 11.37 -3.56
C ALA A 32 8.63 11.05 -3.69
N ALA A 33 9.12 10.06 -2.95
CA ALA A 33 10.53 9.69 -2.93
C ALA A 33 10.88 8.60 -3.96
N LEU A 34 9.92 7.73 -4.29
CA LEU A 34 10.12 6.58 -5.16
C LEU A 34 9.36 6.71 -6.48
N ASN A 35 10.04 6.36 -7.57
CA ASN A 35 9.40 6.25 -8.89
C ASN A 35 8.61 4.94 -9.03
N ASP A 36 7.85 4.81 -10.13
CA ASP A 36 6.95 3.67 -10.36
C ASP A 36 7.69 2.33 -10.41
N GLN A 37 8.88 2.29 -11.03
CA GLN A 37 9.70 1.10 -11.13
C GLN A 37 10.19 0.64 -9.75
N GLN A 38 10.71 1.57 -8.94
CA GLN A 38 11.20 1.25 -7.60
C GLN A 38 10.09 0.70 -6.69
N ILE A 39 8.89 1.28 -6.78
CA ILE A 39 7.72 0.78 -6.05
C ILE A 39 7.33 -0.62 -6.54
N ALA A 40 7.30 -0.83 -7.85
CA ALA A 40 6.98 -2.13 -8.45
C ALA A 40 7.98 -3.22 -8.02
N ASP A 41 9.26 -2.92 -8.03
CA ASP A 41 10.33 -3.86 -7.65
C ASP A 41 10.22 -4.28 -6.17
N VAL A 42 10.07 -3.30 -5.27
CA VAL A 42 9.94 -3.57 -3.83
C VAL A 42 8.66 -4.36 -3.53
N LEU A 43 7.53 -3.99 -4.15
CA LEU A 43 6.28 -4.70 -3.94
C LEU A 43 6.33 -6.13 -4.51
N THR A 44 6.96 -6.32 -5.65
CA THR A 44 7.20 -7.65 -6.23
C THR A 44 8.04 -8.50 -5.29
N PHE A 45 9.13 -7.94 -4.75
CA PHE A 45 9.96 -8.64 -3.77
C PHE A 45 9.14 -9.07 -2.55
N VAL A 46 8.33 -8.18 -1.97
CA VAL A 46 7.47 -8.51 -0.82
C VAL A 46 6.42 -9.57 -1.16
N ARG A 47 5.82 -9.52 -2.35
CA ARG A 47 4.81 -10.49 -2.83
C ARG A 47 5.36 -11.90 -3.08
N ALA A 48 6.66 -12.03 -3.35
CA ALA A 48 7.35 -13.31 -3.54
C ALA A 48 8.13 -13.78 -2.30
N SER A 49 8.33 -12.91 -1.31
CA SER A 49 9.11 -13.20 -0.10
C SER A 49 8.23 -13.50 1.10
N PHE A 50 8.84 -13.88 2.23
CA PHE A 50 8.17 -14.13 3.51
C PHE A 50 7.06 -15.21 3.46
N GLY A 51 7.17 -16.13 2.50
CA GLY A 51 6.17 -17.19 2.28
C GLY A 51 4.98 -16.77 1.41
N ASN A 52 5.01 -15.58 0.79
CA ASN A 52 3.99 -15.12 -0.15
C ASN A 52 4.21 -15.72 -1.55
N THR A 53 3.12 -15.91 -2.31
CA THR A 53 3.14 -16.45 -3.69
C THR A 53 2.30 -15.59 -4.65
N ALA A 54 2.16 -14.31 -4.36
CA ALA A 54 1.35 -13.40 -5.18
C ALA A 54 2.09 -13.00 -6.47
N SER A 55 1.32 -12.65 -7.51
CA SER A 55 1.87 -12.20 -8.80
C SER A 55 2.72 -10.93 -8.66
N ALA A 56 3.70 -10.75 -9.55
CA ALA A 56 4.50 -9.53 -9.59
C ALA A 56 3.63 -8.27 -9.76
N VAL A 57 4.16 -7.12 -9.33
CA VAL A 57 3.58 -5.80 -9.59
C VAL A 57 4.32 -5.17 -10.75
N SER A 58 3.59 -4.72 -11.77
CA SER A 58 4.16 -4.00 -12.90
C SER A 58 4.28 -2.49 -12.63
N PRO A 59 5.24 -1.78 -13.26
CA PRO A 59 5.31 -0.32 -13.19
C PRO A 59 4.04 0.37 -13.72
N GLU A 60 3.37 -0.21 -14.71
CA GLU A 60 2.11 0.29 -15.28
C GLU A 60 0.96 0.20 -14.26
N GLU A 61 0.89 -0.88 -13.47
CA GLU A 61 -0.06 -0.98 -12.37
C GLU A 61 0.18 0.14 -11.34
N VAL A 62 1.45 0.39 -10.99
CA VAL A 62 1.80 1.46 -10.05
C VAL A 62 1.38 2.83 -10.59
N ARG A 63 1.68 3.11 -11.86
CA ARG A 63 1.32 4.37 -12.52
C ARG A 63 -0.20 4.56 -12.54
N THR A 64 -0.95 3.54 -12.94
CA THR A 64 -2.42 3.58 -13.00
C THR A 64 -3.00 3.96 -11.64
N ILE A 65 -2.50 3.36 -10.56
CA ILE A 65 -2.95 3.68 -9.21
C ILE A 65 -2.48 5.06 -8.76
N ARG A 66 -1.26 5.47 -9.12
CA ARG A 66 -0.74 6.81 -8.80
C ARG A 66 -1.60 7.91 -9.42
N GLU A 67 -2.00 7.74 -10.68
CA GLU A 67 -2.88 8.68 -11.37
C GLU A 67 -4.29 8.67 -10.76
N ALA A 68 -4.85 7.48 -10.47
CA ALA A 68 -6.16 7.34 -9.84
C ALA A 68 -6.25 8.00 -8.45
N GLU A 69 -5.14 8.06 -7.72
CA GLU A 69 -5.06 8.60 -6.36
C GLU A 69 -4.34 9.96 -6.28
N ALA A 70 -4.06 10.62 -7.41
CA ALA A 70 -3.27 11.85 -7.47
C ALA A 70 -3.84 12.99 -6.61
N ALA A 71 -5.17 13.03 -6.44
CA ALA A 71 -5.86 14.03 -5.60
C ALA A 71 -5.78 13.72 -4.10
N ARG A 72 -5.32 12.54 -3.68
CA ARG A 72 -5.30 12.13 -2.28
C ARG A 72 -4.09 12.68 -1.55
N THR A 73 -4.34 13.49 -0.53
CA THR A 73 -3.31 14.06 0.36
C THR A 73 -3.28 13.40 1.74
N ALA A 74 -4.34 12.71 2.14
CA ALA A 74 -4.44 12.04 3.43
C ALA A 74 -3.87 10.60 3.38
N MET A 75 -3.27 10.16 4.49
CA MET A 75 -2.87 8.75 4.67
C MET A 75 -4.09 7.81 4.63
N TRP A 76 -3.88 6.56 4.25
CA TRP A 76 -4.92 5.55 4.28
C TRP A 76 -5.23 5.09 5.71
N THR A 77 -6.49 4.80 5.97
CA THR A 77 -6.95 4.10 7.18
C THR A 77 -7.55 2.75 6.80
N GLU A 78 -7.73 1.84 7.76
CA GLU A 78 -8.42 0.56 7.51
C GLU A 78 -9.82 0.79 6.91
N ALA A 79 -10.57 1.76 7.45
CA ALA A 79 -11.90 2.12 6.97
C ALA A 79 -11.91 2.65 5.52
N ASP A 80 -10.83 3.31 5.09
CA ASP A 80 -10.71 3.74 3.69
C ASP A 80 -10.42 2.56 2.77
N LEU A 81 -9.51 1.67 3.17
CA LEU A 81 -9.11 0.52 2.36
C LEU A 81 -10.26 -0.48 2.16
N GLN A 82 -11.13 -0.66 3.16
CA GLN A 82 -12.30 -1.54 3.07
C GLN A 82 -13.35 -1.08 2.04
N LYS A 83 -13.35 0.21 1.67
CA LYS A 83 -14.29 0.76 0.66
C LYS A 83 -13.80 0.52 -0.77
N ILE A 84 -12.54 0.11 -0.94
CA ILE A 84 -11.96 -0.14 -2.26
C ILE A 84 -12.39 -1.54 -2.70
N PRO A 85 -12.97 -1.69 -3.91
CA PRO A 85 -13.27 -3.01 -4.45
C PRO A 85 -12.00 -3.86 -4.51
N VAL A 86 -12.06 -5.08 -3.97
CA VAL A 86 -10.99 -6.06 -4.15
C VAL A 86 -11.07 -6.54 -5.61
N GLN A 87 -10.03 -6.23 -6.37
CA GLN A 87 -9.83 -6.80 -7.72
C GLN A 87 -9.18 -8.17 -7.61
#